data_AF-A0A285FRK6-F1
#
_entry.id   AF-A0A285FRK6-F1
#
_cell.length_a   1.000
_cell.length_b   1.000
_cell.length_c   1.000
_cell.angle_alpha   90.00
_cell.angle_beta   90.00
_cell.angle_gamma   90.00
#
_symmetry.space_group_name_H-M   'P 1'
#
loop_
_entity.id
_entity.type
_entity.pdbx_description
1 polymer ?
#
loop_
_entity_poly.entity_id
_entity_poly.type
_entity_poly.pdbx_seq_one_letter_code
_entity_poly.pdbx_strand_id
1 'polypeptide(L)'
;MAEHVVRRADDVRRAGSQQQRQRRDRGIDALLKGRAEGSTDVTRRGDLHDLVALAKERFGRLDVLVSNAGIGPVSALGELRVDDWDRMVDVNVKGVLHGIAAALPVFRAKGGGHFVTVASTAATKAAVRVICEGLRQEAGESLRVTLVTPGMVRTGFGQDASEDVRAWFAAMADLGIGPEAIADAIAYAISRPQRVGVGEIVVRPAAQA
;
A
#
# COMPACT_ATOMS: atom_id res chain seq x y z
N MET A 1 -13.07 -2.25 -3.20
CA MET A 1 -12.43 -3.54 -3.55
C MET A 1 -10.95 -3.27 -3.76
N ALA A 2 -10.07 -3.86 -2.95
CA ALA A 2 -8.63 -3.68 -3.08
C ALA A 2 -8.07 -4.81 -3.94
N GLU A 3 -7.55 -4.49 -5.11
CA GLU A 3 -6.74 -5.42 -5.90
C GLU A 3 -5.38 -5.58 -5.21
N HIS A 4 -5.11 -6.77 -4.69
CA HIS A 4 -3.82 -7.08 -4.07
C HIS A 4 -2.91 -7.77 -5.10
N VAL A 5 -1.74 -7.18 -5.36
CA VAL A 5 -0.74 -7.71 -6.30
C VAL A 5 0.37 -8.41 -5.52
N VAL A 6 0.70 -9.66 -5.87
CA VAL A 6 1.80 -10.44 -5.28
C VAL A 6 2.80 -10.86 -6.38
N ARG A 7 4.12 -10.73 -6.12
CA ARG A 7 5.19 -10.98 -7.13
C ARG A 7 6.51 -11.55 -6.61
N ARG A 8 7.35 -11.95 -7.59
CA ARG A 8 8.78 -12.34 -7.51
C ARG A 8 9.73 -11.16 -7.84
N ALA A 9 10.88 -11.08 -7.17
CA ALA A 9 11.79 -9.92 -7.17
C ALA A 9 12.83 -9.82 -8.32
N ASP A 10 12.87 -10.76 -9.28
CA ASP A 10 14.07 -10.96 -10.13
C ASP A 10 14.18 -10.12 -11.43
N ASP A 11 13.20 -9.28 -11.80
CA ASP A 11 13.07 -8.76 -13.19
C ASP A 11 13.52 -7.31 -13.47
N VAL A 12 14.36 -6.65 -12.66
CA VAL A 12 14.77 -5.25 -12.97
C VAL A 12 16.28 -5.02 -12.93
N ARG A 13 16.96 -5.10 -14.09
CA ARG A 13 18.30 -4.49 -14.28
C ARG A 13 18.51 -3.82 -15.66
N ARG A 14 19.09 -2.60 -15.60
CA ARG A 14 19.90 -1.80 -16.59
C ARG A 14 19.32 -0.74 -17.58
N ALA A 15 19.75 0.51 -17.31
CA ALA A 15 20.00 1.69 -18.18
C ALA A 15 18.90 2.76 -18.42
N GLY A 16 19.28 4.04 -18.21
CA GLY A 16 19.33 5.16 -19.19
C GLY A 16 18.10 6.01 -19.54
N SER A 17 17.82 7.08 -18.77
CA SER A 17 17.00 8.32 -19.01
C SER A 17 15.87 8.39 -20.07
N GLN A 18 16.03 7.98 -21.32
CA GLN A 18 14.89 7.82 -22.28
C GLN A 18 14.19 6.46 -22.12
N GLN A 19 14.96 5.44 -21.75
CA GLN A 19 14.50 4.12 -21.35
C GLN A 19 13.70 4.21 -20.04
N GLN A 20 13.85 5.27 -19.24
CA GLN A 20 13.12 5.50 -18.00
C GLN A 20 11.63 5.84 -18.23
N ARG A 21 11.28 6.52 -19.33
CA ARG A 21 9.87 6.73 -19.73
C ARG A 21 9.26 5.46 -20.33
N GLN A 22 10.00 4.71 -21.16
CA GLN A 22 9.54 3.40 -21.65
C GLN A 22 9.51 2.31 -20.55
N ARG A 23 10.32 2.44 -19.48
CA ARG A 23 10.27 1.62 -18.26
C ARG A 23 9.06 1.96 -17.39
N ARG A 24 8.49 3.18 -17.53
CA ARG A 24 7.37 3.71 -16.76
C ARG A 24 6.05 3.06 -17.16
N ASP A 25 5.78 3.00 -18.46
CA ASP A 25 4.60 2.29 -18.99
C ASP A 25 4.77 0.76 -18.88
N ARG A 26 6.02 0.26 -18.97
CA ARG A 26 6.36 -1.13 -18.63
C ARG A 26 6.35 -1.41 -17.13
N GLY A 27 6.31 -0.42 -16.25
CA GLY A 27 6.45 -0.62 -14.81
C GLY A 27 5.23 -1.35 -14.25
N ILE A 28 4.05 -0.76 -14.44
CA ILE A 28 2.78 -1.35 -14.03
C ILE A 28 2.39 -2.54 -14.93
N ASP A 29 2.53 -2.44 -16.26
CA ASP A 29 2.20 -3.56 -17.16
C ASP A 29 3.13 -4.77 -17.01
N ALA A 30 4.43 -4.56 -16.77
CA ALA A 30 5.31 -5.66 -16.41
C ALA A 30 5.05 -6.15 -14.98
N LEU A 31 4.50 -5.31 -14.07
CA LEU A 31 3.94 -5.69 -12.75
C LEU A 31 2.58 -6.44 -12.85
N LEU A 32 1.97 -6.58 -14.04
CA LEU A 32 0.71 -7.32 -14.22
C LEU A 32 0.83 -8.61 -15.06
N LYS A 33 1.97 -8.87 -15.71
CA LYS A 33 2.23 -10.16 -16.40
C LYS A 33 2.38 -11.32 -15.40
N GLY A 34 1.43 -12.28 -15.42
CA GLY A 34 1.40 -13.41 -14.48
C GLY A 34 0.74 -13.04 -13.15
N ARG A 35 -0.48 -12.50 -13.20
CA ARG A 35 -1.27 -12.12 -12.01
C ARG A 35 -2.18 -13.26 -11.54
N ALA A 36 -2.47 -13.25 -10.24
CA ALA A 36 -3.59 -13.97 -9.64
C ALA A 36 -4.45 -12.94 -8.92
N GLU A 37 -5.75 -13.07 -9.07
CA GLU A 37 -6.74 -12.19 -8.46
C GLU A 37 -7.56 -13.02 -7.46
N GLY A 38 -7.76 -12.48 -6.27
CA GLY A 38 -8.59 -13.08 -5.24
C GLY A 38 -9.38 -11.98 -4.53
N SER A 39 -10.68 -12.18 -4.37
CA SER A 39 -11.51 -11.26 -3.59
C SER A 39 -11.04 -11.29 -2.14
N THR A 40 -10.66 -10.14 -1.60
CA THR A 40 -10.09 -10.02 -0.25
C THR A 40 -10.78 -8.87 0.48
N ASP A 41 -11.38 -9.18 1.62
CA ASP A 41 -11.84 -8.19 2.59
C ASP A 41 -10.85 -8.11 3.75
N VAL A 42 -10.17 -6.97 3.85
CA VAL A 42 -9.09 -6.80 4.83
C VAL A 42 -9.58 -6.82 6.28
N THR A 43 -10.88 -6.64 6.52
CA THR A 43 -11.46 -6.74 7.87
C THR A 43 -11.57 -8.20 8.34
N ARG A 44 -11.51 -9.16 7.41
CA ARG A 44 -11.59 -10.60 7.68
C ARG A 44 -10.19 -11.22 7.62
N ARG A 45 -9.70 -11.69 8.77
CA ARG A 45 -8.38 -12.34 8.89
C ARG A 45 -8.18 -13.50 7.91
N GLY A 46 -9.22 -14.32 7.70
CA GLY A 46 -9.19 -15.48 6.80
C GLY A 46 -8.83 -15.08 5.36
N ASP A 47 -9.44 -14.03 4.84
CA ASP A 47 -9.21 -13.55 3.47
C ASP A 47 -7.73 -13.19 3.21
N LEU A 48 -7.02 -12.61 4.20
CA LEU A 48 -5.59 -12.32 4.04
C LEU A 48 -4.74 -13.60 4.05
N HIS A 49 -5.12 -14.60 4.86
CA HIS A 49 -4.44 -15.90 4.82
C HIS A 49 -4.66 -16.58 3.48
N ASP A 50 -5.87 -16.55 2.95
CA ASP A 50 -6.22 -17.14 1.65
C ASP A 50 -5.49 -16.43 0.52
N LEU A 51 -5.38 -15.09 0.57
CA LEU A 51 -4.60 -14.31 -0.40
C LEU A 51 -3.11 -14.70 -0.39
N VAL A 52 -2.51 -14.85 0.80
CA VAL A 52 -1.12 -15.30 0.94
C VAL A 52 -0.95 -16.74 0.47
N ALA A 53 -1.93 -17.62 0.73
CA ALA A 53 -1.92 -18.99 0.26
C ALA A 53 -2.01 -19.07 -1.27
N LEU A 54 -2.92 -18.31 -1.88
CA LEU A 54 -3.09 -18.20 -3.33
C LEU A 54 -1.79 -17.77 -4.01
N ALA A 55 -1.08 -16.79 -3.44
CA ALA A 55 0.22 -16.38 -3.96
C ALA A 55 1.25 -17.51 -3.93
N LYS A 56 1.32 -18.26 -2.83
CA LYS A 56 2.23 -19.41 -2.71
C LYS A 56 1.86 -20.52 -3.68
N GLU A 57 0.58 -20.82 -3.85
CA GLU A 57 0.09 -21.83 -4.80
C GLU A 57 0.44 -21.44 -6.23
N ARG A 58 0.13 -20.20 -6.62
CA ARG A 58 0.30 -19.74 -8.00
C ARG A 58 1.74 -19.51 -8.38
N PHE A 59 2.55 -18.95 -7.47
CA PHE A 59 3.89 -18.45 -7.78
C PHE A 59 5.01 -19.18 -7.03
N GLY A 60 4.67 -20.14 -6.18
CA GLY A 60 5.62 -20.88 -5.34
C GLY A 60 6.20 -20.08 -4.16
N ARG A 61 5.98 -18.76 -4.10
CA ARG A 61 6.54 -17.87 -3.08
C ARG A 61 5.76 -16.56 -2.95
N LEU A 62 5.96 -15.89 -1.81
CA LEU A 62 5.57 -14.51 -1.54
C LEU A 62 6.84 -13.71 -1.24
N ASP A 63 7.10 -12.61 -1.96
CA ASP A 63 8.25 -11.72 -1.71
C ASP A 63 7.86 -10.37 -1.10
N VAL A 64 6.72 -9.84 -1.52
CA VAL A 64 6.24 -8.53 -1.12
C VAL A 64 4.76 -8.62 -0.79
N LEU A 65 4.36 -8.03 0.33
CA LEU A 65 2.95 -7.76 0.64
C LEU A 65 2.73 -6.24 0.55
N VAL A 66 1.80 -5.83 -0.32
CA VAL A 66 1.38 -4.44 -0.44
C VAL A 66 0.02 -4.25 0.23
N SER A 67 0.01 -3.50 1.33
CA SER A 67 -1.20 -3.09 2.04
C SER A 67 -1.62 -1.70 1.54
N ASN A 68 -2.66 -1.63 0.71
CA ASN A 68 -3.17 -0.38 0.11
C ASN A 68 -4.67 -0.15 0.39
N ALA A 69 -5.35 -1.08 1.07
CA ALA A 69 -6.75 -0.89 1.41
C ALA A 69 -6.90 0.25 2.41
N GLY A 70 -7.79 1.20 2.11
CA GLY A 70 -8.12 2.27 3.02
C GLY A 70 -9.43 2.96 2.68
N ILE A 71 -10.11 3.47 3.70
CA ILE A 71 -11.30 4.32 3.57
C ILE A 71 -11.11 5.61 4.38
N GLY A 72 -11.84 6.64 3.99
CA GLY A 72 -11.86 7.92 4.69
C GLY A 72 -13.23 8.58 4.60
N PRO A 73 -14.26 8.04 5.29
CA PRO A 73 -15.44 8.85 5.61
C PRO A 73 -14.97 10.03 6.47
N VAL A 74 -14.97 11.23 5.89
CA VAL A 74 -14.58 12.45 6.60
C VAL A 74 -15.86 13.19 6.99
N SER A 75 -15.96 13.51 8.28
CA SER A 75 -17.00 14.35 8.87
C SER A 75 -16.37 15.20 9.97
N ALA A 76 -17.04 16.27 10.40
CA ALA A 76 -16.60 16.97 11.59
C ALA A 76 -16.71 16.03 12.82
N LEU A 77 -15.80 16.15 13.78
CA LEU A 77 -15.85 15.33 15.01
C LEU A 77 -17.15 15.55 15.80
N GLY A 78 -17.70 16.77 15.77
CA GLY A 78 -18.96 17.11 16.41
C GLY A 78 -20.19 16.45 15.79
N GLU A 79 -20.07 15.84 14.61
CA GLU A 79 -21.14 15.03 14.00
C GLU A 79 -21.23 13.62 14.61
N LEU A 80 -20.27 13.24 15.46
CA LEU A 80 -20.31 12.01 16.28
C LEU A 80 -20.60 10.74 15.46
N ARG A 81 -20.08 10.64 14.24
CA ARG A 81 -20.24 9.48 13.35
C ARG A 81 -19.33 8.32 13.78
N VAL A 82 -19.58 7.77 14.96
CA VAL A 82 -18.74 6.75 15.60
C VAL A 82 -18.57 5.51 14.72
N ASP A 83 -19.63 5.05 14.05
CA ASP A 83 -19.57 3.89 13.16
C ASP A 83 -18.56 4.07 12.01
N ASP A 84 -18.40 5.30 11.52
CA ASP A 84 -17.41 5.61 10.48
C ASP A 84 -15.98 5.55 11.03
N TRP A 85 -15.79 5.90 12.32
CA TRP A 85 -14.51 5.78 13.00
C TRP A 85 -14.13 4.32 13.21
N ASP A 86 -15.07 3.49 13.68
CA ASP A 86 -14.88 2.06 13.85
C ASP A 86 -14.51 1.38 12.53
N ARG A 87 -15.26 1.71 11.46
CA ARG A 87 -14.98 1.20 10.11
C ARG A 87 -13.60 1.63 9.60
N MET A 88 -13.18 2.87 9.87
CA MET A 88 -11.83 3.33 9.55
C MET A 88 -10.75 2.56 10.31
N VAL A 89 -10.96 2.24 11.58
CA VAL A 89 -10.03 1.43 12.37
C VAL A 89 -9.96 0.01 11.81
N ASP A 90 -11.11 -0.60 11.51
CA ASP A 90 -11.19 -1.96 10.99
C ASP A 90 -10.46 -2.11 9.65
N VAL A 91 -10.67 -1.17 8.72
CA VAL A 91 -10.05 -1.23 7.40
C VAL A 91 -8.60 -0.75 7.45
N ASN A 92 -8.36 0.48 7.93
CA ASN A 92 -7.06 1.15 7.76
C ASN A 92 -6.00 0.63 8.74
N VAL A 93 -6.40 0.16 9.93
CA VAL A 93 -5.48 -0.25 11.00
C VAL A 93 -5.47 -1.77 11.15
N LYS A 94 -6.63 -2.38 11.45
CA LYS A 94 -6.71 -3.83 11.63
C LYS A 94 -6.39 -4.57 10.32
N GLY A 95 -6.83 -4.05 9.17
CA GLY A 95 -6.47 -4.62 7.87
C GLY A 95 -4.95 -4.72 7.64
N VAL A 96 -4.17 -3.72 8.05
CA VAL A 96 -2.70 -3.77 7.98
C VAL A 96 -2.15 -4.85 8.91
N LEU A 97 -2.64 -4.91 10.15
CA LEU A 97 -2.24 -5.92 11.13
C LEU A 97 -2.58 -7.35 10.66
N HIS A 98 -3.73 -7.55 10.03
CA HIS A 98 -4.13 -8.82 9.44
C HIS A 98 -3.18 -9.24 8.31
N GLY A 99 -2.80 -8.30 7.44
CA GLY A 99 -1.79 -8.54 6.41
C GLY A 99 -0.44 -8.94 6.99
N ILE A 100 0.02 -8.25 8.04
CA ILE A 100 1.25 -8.61 8.76
C ILE A 100 1.13 -10.01 9.36
N ALA A 101 0.04 -10.31 10.04
CA ALA A 101 -0.19 -11.63 10.64
C ALA A 101 -0.19 -12.76 9.60
N ALA A 102 -0.71 -12.52 8.40
CA ALA A 102 -0.73 -13.51 7.33
C ALA A 102 0.65 -13.73 6.68
N ALA A 103 1.39 -12.66 6.39
CA ALA A 103 2.65 -12.75 5.62
C ALA A 103 3.90 -12.92 6.48
N LEU A 104 3.93 -12.43 7.72
CA LEU A 104 5.12 -12.46 8.57
C LEU A 104 5.65 -13.89 8.82
N PRO A 105 4.81 -14.91 9.13
CA PRO A 105 5.29 -16.28 9.28
C PRO A 105 5.91 -16.83 7.98
N VAL A 106 5.31 -16.49 6.83
CA VAL A 106 5.82 -16.90 5.51
C VAL A 106 7.17 -16.26 5.22
N PHE A 107 7.31 -14.96 5.47
CA PHE A 107 8.58 -14.27 5.28
C PHE A 107 9.67 -14.78 6.22
N ARG A 108 9.36 -15.00 7.50
CA ARG A 108 10.33 -15.57 8.46
C ARG A 108 10.78 -16.97 8.03
N ALA A 109 9.86 -17.84 7.62
CA ALA A 109 10.20 -19.19 7.16
C ALA A 109 11.07 -19.18 5.88
N LYS A 110 10.88 -18.20 4.99
CA LYS A 110 11.68 -18.07 3.75
C LYS A 110 13.00 -17.31 3.95
N GLY A 111 13.24 -16.76 5.15
CA GLY A 111 14.42 -15.94 5.43
C GLY A 111 14.36 -14.51 4.87
N GLY A 112 13.16 -13.99 4.57
CA GLY A 112 12.96 -12.58 4.27
C GLY A 112 11.75 -12.23 3.41
N GLY A 113 11.48 -10.93 3.35
CA GLY A 113 10.34 -10.36 2.62
C GLY A 113 10.24 -8.85 2.79
N HIS A 114 9.27 -8.25 2.11
CA HIS A 114 9.05 -6.79 2.14
C HIS A 114 7.59 -6.45 2.39
N PHE A 115 7.32 -5.75 3.48
CA PHE A 115 6.05 -5.08 3.71
C PHE A 115 6.09 -3.68 3.10
N VAL A 116 5.15 -3.40 2.20
CA VAL A 116 4.92 -2.05 1.68
C VAL A 116 3.50 -1.65 2.09
N THR A 117 3.36 -0.58 2.85
CA THR A 117 2.05 -0.07 3.25
C THR A 117 1.84 1.31 2.67
N VAL A 118 0.69 1.56 2.06
CA VAL A 118 0.29 2.87 1.58
C VAL A 118 -0.68 3.46 2.61
N ALA A 119 -0.33 4.59 3.22
CA ALA A 119 -1.16 5.24 4.24
C ALA A 119 -1.45 6.70 3.87
N SER A 120 -2.75 7.04 3.79
CA SER A 120 -3.24 8.39 3.51
C SER A 120 -3.39 9.24 4.78
N THR A 121 -3.76 10.51 4.66
CA THR A 121 -3.49 11.66 5.56
C THR A 121 -4.30 11.82 6.86
N ALA A 122 -5.10 10.86 7.30
CA ALA A 122 -5.94 10.98 8.52
C ALA A 122 -5.26 10.46 9.81
N ALA A 123 -5.96 10.48 10.95
CA ALA A 123 -5.48 9.93 12.24
C ALA A 123 -5.03 8.46 12.14
N THR A 124 -5.67 7.66 11.28
CA THR A 124 -5.27 6.28 11.00
C THR A 124 -3.87 6.18 10.41
N LYS A 125 -3.38 7.22 9.71
CA LYS A 125 -1.98 7.30 9.26
C LYS A 125 -0.99 7.22 10.40
N ALA A 126 -1.28 7.91 11.51
CA ALA A 126 -0.39 7.95 12.65
C ALA A 126 -0.26 6.54 13.25
N ALA A 127 -1.39 5.85 13.40
CA ALA A 127 -1.42 4.45 13.83
C ALA A 127 -0.63 3.54 12.89
N VAL A 128 -0.88 3.62 11.57
CA VAL A 128 -0.17 2.80 10.58
C VAL A 128 1.33 3.10 10.57
N ARG A 129 1.75 4.36 10.72
CA ARG A 129 3.16 4.74 10.81
C ARG A 129 3.84 4.13 12.03
N VAL A 130 3.17 4.16 13.18
CA VAL A 130 3.67 3.51 14.41
C VAL A 130 3.76 1.99 14.23
N ILE A 131 2.75 1.36 13.62
CA ILE A 131 2.79 -0.09 13.32
C ILE A 131 3.97 -0.44 12.41
N CYS A 132 4.17 0.32 11.33
CA CYS A 132 5.30 0.09 10.42
C CYS A 132 6.66 0.29 11.11
N GLU A 133 6.76 1.25 12.02
CA GLU A 133 7.98 1.47 12.80
C GLU A 133 8.22 0.33 13.81
N GLY A 134 7.21 -0.12 14.53
CA GLY A 134 7.31 -1.28 15.42
C GLY A 134 7.75 -2.54 14.66
N LEU A 135 7.12 -2.83 13.53
CA LEU A 135 7.51 -3.97 12.69
C LEU A 135 8.95 -3.85 12.16
N ARG A 136 9.41 -2.62 11.88
CA ARG A 136 10.79 -2.36 11.44
C ARG A 136 11.80 -2.67 12.55
N GLN A 137 11.48 -2.38 13.81
CA GLN A 137 12.34 -2.71 14.94
C GLN A 137 12.43 -4.23 15.15
N GLU A 138 11.37 -4.96 14.82
CA GLU A 138 11.33 -6.43 14.87
C GLU A 138 11.87 -7.14 13.60
N ALA A 139 12.19 -6.38 12.55
CA ALA A 139 12.47 -6.90 11.21
C ALA A 139 13.78 -7.71 11.11
N GLY A 140 14.77 -7.37 11.94
CA GLY A 140 16.14 -7.86 11.78
C GLY A 140 16.71 -7.53 10.39
N GLU A 141 17.67 -8.33 9.91
CA GLU A 141 18.30 -8.12 8.59
C GLU A 141 17.50 -8.71 7.41
N SER A 142 16.48 -9.52 7.71
CA SER A 142 15.77 -10.34 6.72
C SER A 142 14.51 -9.67 6.17
N LEU A 143 13.88 -8.80 6.95
CA LEU A 143 12.62 -8.14 6.59
C LEU A 143 12.85 -6.67 6.25
N ARG A 144 12.11 -6.17 5.26
CA ARG A 144 12.03 -4.74 4.95
C ARG A 144 10.62 -4.23 5.19
N VAL A 145 10.53 -2.99 5.66
CA VAL A 145 9.25 -2.33 5.91
C VAL A 145 9.30 -0.92 5.34
N THR A 146 8.44 -0.63 4.36
CA THR A 146 8.30 0.68 3.72
C THR A 146 6.90 1.22 3.91
N LEU A 147 6.81 2.45 4.37
CA LEU A 147 5.60 3.26 4.33
C LEU A 147 5.63 4.15 3.09
N VAL A 148 4.59 4.13 2.27
CA VAL A 148 4.38 5.12 1.21
C VAL A 148 3.25 6.03 1.66
N THR A 149 3.53 7.32 1.63
CA THR A 149 2.65 8.36 2.14
C THR A 149 2.25 9.28 0.97
N PRO A 150 1.08 9.06 0.37
CA PRO A 150 0.56 9.93 -0.67
C PRO A 150 0.10 11.28 -0.10
N GLY A 151 0.19 12.32 -0.94
CA GLY A 151 -0.62 13.53 -0.87
C GLY A 151 -1.92 13.33 -1.62
N MET A 152 -2.43 14.40 -2.26
CA MET A 152 -3.61 14.29 -3.10
C MET A 152 -3.32 13.43 -4.34
N VAL A 153 -4.07 12.35 -4.55
CA VAL A 153 -3.97 11.46 -5.71
C VAL A 153 -5.32 11.36 -6.39
N ARG A 154 -5.35 11.47 -7.72
CA ARG A 154 -6.57 11.34 -8.53
C ARG A 154 -7.05 9.88 -8.51
N THR A 155 -7.94 9.57 -7.58
CA THR A 155 -8.52 8.24 -7.37
C THR A 155 -10.00 8.37 -7.02
N GLY A 156 -10.72 7.25 -6.94
CA GLY A 156 -12.09 7.23 -6.38
C GLY A 156 -12.14 7.30 -4.84
N PHE A 157 -11.03 7.60 -4.17
CA PHE A 157 -11.01 7.71 -2.70
C PHE A 157 -11.89 8.89 -2.24
N GLY A 158 -12.66 8.68 -1.17
CA GLY A 158 -13.56 9.70 -0.62
C GLY A 158 -14.91 9.85 -1.32
N GLN A 159 -15.25 8.96 -2.27
CA GLN A 159 -16.56 8.96 -2.93
C GLN A 159 -17.74 8.73 -1.97
N ASP A 160 -17.52 7.98 -0.89
CA ASP A 160 -18.52 7.71 0.15
C ASP A 160 -18.52 8.78 1.27
N ALA A 161 -17.80 9.90 1.09
CA ALA A 161 -17.74 10.96 2.08
C ALA A 161 -19.03 11.84 2.07
N SER A 162 -19.16 12.65 3.12
CA SER A 162 -20.17 13.71 3.20
C SER A 162 -20.10 14.64 1.97
N GLU A 163 -21.21 15.30 1.65
CA GLU A 163 -21.30 16.15 0.46
C GLU A 163 -20.24 17.25 0.40
N ASP A 164 -20.01 17.93 1.53
CA ASP A 164 -18.98 18.97 1.65
C ASP A 164 -17.57 18.43 1.38
N VAL A 165 -17.28 17.23 1.87
CA VAL A 165 -15.97 16.59 1.67
C VAL A 165 -15.81 16.13 0.23
N ARG A 166 -16.85 15.54 -0.39
CA ARG A 166 -16.80 15.19 -1.81
C ARG A 166 -16.59 16.43 -2.68
N ALA A 167 -17.28 17.53 -2.37
CA ALA A 167 -17.11 18.80 -3.07
C ALA A 167 -15.68 19.34 -2.92
N TRP A 168 -15.09 19.22 -1.73
CA TRP A 168 -13.68 19.55 -1.51
C TRP A 168 -12.74 18.66 -2.34
N PHE A 169 -12.94 17.34 -2.33
CA PHE A 169 -12.14 16.42 -3.16
C PHE A 169 -12.27 16.72 -4.65
N ALA A 170 -13.48 17.04 -5.13
CA ALA A 170 -13.72 17.43 -6.51
C ALA A 170 -12.99 18.74 -6.87
N ALA A 171 -13.04 19.75 -5.99
CA ALA A 171 -12.34 21.02 -6.18
C ALA A 171 -10.81 20.86 -6.18
N MET A 172 -10.28 19.85 -5.49
CA MET A 172 -8.85 19.56 -5.45
C MET A 172 -8.40 18.48 -6.45
N ALA A 173 -9.32 17.92 -7.25
CA ALA A 173 -9.02 16.80 -8.14
C ALA A 173 -7.91 17.13 -9.15
N ASP A 174 -7.92 18.33 -9.71
CA ASP A 174 -6.92 18.79 -10.69
C ASP A 174 -5.53 19.00 -10.06
N LEU A 175 -5.48 19.21 -8.74
CA LEU A 175 -4.22 19.32 -7.99
C LEU A 175 -3.63 17.96 -7.62
N GLY A 176 -4.40 16.88 -7.75
CA GLY A 176 -3.93 15.53 -7.46
C GLY A 176 -2.91 15.02 -8.48
N ILE A 177 -1.89 14.31 -8.02
CA ILE A 177 -1.00 13.54 -8.90
C ILE A 177 -1.71 12.27 -9.40
N GLY A 178 -1.22 11.70 -10.50
CA GLY A 178 -1.69 10.41 -10.98
C GLY A 178 -1.26 9.24 -10.06
N PRO A 179 -2.03 8.15 -9.98
CA PRO A 179 -1.70 6.97 -9.17
C PRO A 179 -0.38 6.32 -9.58
N GLU A 180 0.09 6.55 -10.81
CA GLU A 180 1.36 6.06 -11.32
C GLU A 180 2.54 6.57 -10.48
N ALA A 181 2.44 7.77 -9.91
CA ALA A 181 3.48 8.32 -9.04
C ALA A 181 3.63 7.51 -7.73
N ILE A 182 2.54 6.96 -7.22
CA ILE A 182 2.55 6.08 -6.03
C ILE A 182 3.08 4.70 -6.42
N ALA A 183 2.66 4.17 -7.58
CA ALA A 183 3.19 2.91 -8.09
C ALA A 183 4.71 2.98 -8.33
N ASP A 184 5.22 4.08 -8.88
CA ASP A 184 6.66 4.32 -9.08
C ASP A 184 7.41 4.33 -7.74
N ALA A 185 6.84 4.94 -6.70
CA ALA A 185 7.43 4.93 -5.35
C ALA A 185 7.50 3.51 -4.76
N ILE A 186 6.43 2.71 -4.91
CA ILE A 186 6.41 1.31 -4.48
C ILE A 186 7.47 0.50 -5.25
N ALA A 187 7.53 0.65 -6.57
CA ALA A 187 8.52 -0.02 -7.42
C ALA A 187 9.96 0.37 -7.05
N TYR A 188 10.20 1.65 -6.74
CA TYR A 188 11.48 2.11 -6.23
C TYR A 188 11.85 1.39 -4.93
N ALA A 189 10.95 1.33 -3.95
CA ALA A 189 11.21 0.67 -2.67
C ALA A 189 11.53 -0.81 -2.84
N ILE A 190 10.74 -1.53 -3.63
CA ILE A 190 10.90 -2.97 -3.86
C ILE A 190 12.24 -3.28 -4.55
N SER A 191 12.61 -2.48 -5.56
CA SER A 191 13.82 -2.71 -6.37
C SER A 191 15.13 -2.38 -5.67
N ARG A 192 15.10 -1.88 -4.43
CA ARG A 192 16.34 -1.65 -3.68
C ARG A 192 17.01 -3.00 -3.33
N PRO A 193 18.35 -3.07 -3.22
CA PRO A 193 19.02 -4.26 -2.70
C PRO A 193 18.47 -4.66 -1.32
N GLN A 194 18.51 -5.95 -0.98
CA GLN A 194 17.94 -6.47 0.28
C GLN A 194 18.49 -5.78 1.53
N ARG A 195 19.78 -5.42 1.53
CA ARG A 195 20.45 -4.68 2.62
C ARG A 195 20.04 -3.20 2.75
N VAL A 196 19.22 -2.69 1.83
CA VAL A 196 18.78 -1.28 1.81
C VAL A 196 17.31 -1.23 2.20
N GLY A 197 17.04 -0.77 3.42
CA GLY A 197 15.70 -0.45 3.90
C GLY A 197 15.29 0.97 3.48
N VAL A 198 14.12 1.10 2.84
CA VAL A 198 13.48 2.40 2.62
C VAL A 198 12.39 2.55 3.67
N GLY A 199 12.59 3.44 4.64
CA GLY A 199 11.66 3.60 5.77
C GLY A 199 10.33 4.21 5.34
N GLU A 200 10.37 5.40 4.74
CA GLU A 200 9.19 6.11 4.26
C GLU A 200 9.48 6.83 2.94
N ILE A 201 8.48 6.87 2.05
CA ILE A 201 8.46 7.70 0.86
C ILE A 201 7.22 8.58 0.91
N VAL A 202 7.41 9.91 0.94
CA VAL A 202 6.32 10.88 0.86
C VAL A 202 6.23 11.38 -0.58
N VAL A 203 5.07 11.22 -1.21
CA VAL A 203 4.84 11.63 -2.61
C VAL A 203 3.64 12.57 -2.64
N ARG A 204 3.84 13.82 -3.04
CA ARG A 204 2.79 14.85 -3.07
C ARG A 204 2.87 15.65 -4.36
N PRO A 205 1.76 16.24 -4.83
CA PRO A 205 1.81 17.31 -5.81
C PRO A 205 2.73 18.43 -5.34
N ALA A 206 3.58 18.95 -6.22
CA ALA A 206 4.48 20.06 -5.88
C ALA A 206 3.74 21.34 -5.47
N ALA A 207 2.50 21.52 -5.92
CA ALA A 207 1.64 22.64 -5.57
C ALA A 207 0.87 22.45 -4.26
N GLN A 208 0.99 21.28 -3.61
CA GLN A 208 0.35 21.01 -2.32
C GLN A 208 1.29 21.48 -1.19
N ALA A 209 0.93 22.59 -0.53
CA ALA A 209 1.61 23.09 0.68
C ALA A 209 1.38 22.19 1.89
#